data_AF-A0A4Q6XWV3-F1
#
_entry.id   AF-A0A4Q6XWV3-F1
#
_cell.length_a   1.000
_cell.length_b   1.000
_cell.length_c   1.000
_cell.angle_alpha   90.00
_cell.angle_beta   90.00
_cell.angle_gamma   90.00
#
_symmetry.space_group_name_H-M   'P 1'
#
loop_
_entity.id
_entity.type
_entity.pdbx_description
1 polymer ?
#
loop_
_entity_poly.entity_id
_entity_poly.type
_entity_poly.pdbx_seq_one_letter_code
_entity_poly.pdbx_strand_id
1 'polypeptide(L)' 'MMEREEFRDMLLGTIDEKYHHEVYEWLDNAEEKFQQIANATDWPIREIRDFYRSIGSEIGLKQRDICIDELEQ' A
#
# COMPACT_ATOMS: atom_id res chain seq x y z
N MET A 1 16.57 -5.24 4.94
CA MET A 1 15.50 -4.29 4.62
C MET A 1 15.36 -4.30 3.11
N MET A 2 14.26 -4.85 2.58
CA MET A 2 14.03 -5.01 1.12
C MET A 2 12.55 -4.74 0.79
N GLU A 3 11.62 -5.08 1.69
CA GLU A 3 10.17 -4.98 1.43
C GLU A 3 9.62 -3.55 1.26
N ARG A 4 10.19 -2.52 1.91
CA ARG A 4 9.68 -1.14 1.80
C ARG A 4 10.00 -0.53 0.43
N GLU A 5 11.17 -0.83 -0.10
CA GLU A 5 11.60 -0.32 -1.41
C GLU A 5 10.86 -1.04 -2.54
N GLU A 6 10.71 -2.36 -2.46
CA GLU A 6 9.90 -3.12 -3.43
C GLU A 6 8.43 -2.69 -3.47
N PHE A 7 7.81 -2.45 -2.31
CA PHE A 7 6.42 -1.99 -2.24
C PHE A 7 6.25 -0.58 -2.81
N ARG A 8 7.22 0.32 -2.53
CA ARG A 8 7.25 1.65 -3.14
C ARG A 8 7.38 1.56 -4.65
N ASP A 9 8.36 0.79 -5.16
CA ASP A 9 8.64 0.71 -6.59
C ASP A 9 7.46 0.11 -7.36
N MET A 10 6.75 -0.85 -6.77
CA MET A 10 5.48 -1.35 -7.29
C MET A 10 4.39 -0.27 -7.38
N LEU A 11 4.22 0.56 -6.34
CA LEU A 11 3.24 1.66 -6.35
C LEU A 11 3.61 2.72 -7.40
N LEU A 12 4.87 3.11 -7.48
CA LEU A 12 5.37 4.06 -8.48
C LEU A 12 5.23 3.51 -9.90
N GLY A 13 5.38 2.20 -10.11
CA GLY A 13 5.14 1.57 -11.42
C GLY A 13 3.66 1.47 -11.82
N THR A 14 2.73 1.65 -10.87
CA THR A 14 1.28 1.54 -11.10
C THR A 14 0.61 2.91 -11.23
N ILE A 15 1.17 3.93 -10.57
CA ILE A 15 0.63 5.29 -10.50
C ILE A 15 1.35 6.19 -11.52
N ASP A 16 0.61 7.11 -12.14
CA ASP A 16 1.16 8.10 -13.09
C ASP A 16 2.26 8.96 -12.41
N GLU A 17 3.33 9.24 -13.17
CA GLU A 17 4.54 9.91 -12.69
C GLU A 17 4.24 11.27 -12.04
N LYS A 18 3.21 11.99 -12.53
CA LYS A 18 2.77 13.27 -11.91
C LYS A 18 2.33 13.13 -10.44
N TYR A 19 1.92 11.95 -10.01
CA TYR A 19 1.47 11.68 -8.63
C TYR A 19 2.51 10.95 -7.78
N HIS A 20 3.72 10.69 -8.31
CA HIS A 20 4.77 9.98 -7.56
C HIS A 20 5.19 10.69 -6.28
N HIS A 21 5.16 12.03 -6.25
CA HIS A 21 5.44 12.81 -5.05
C HIS A 21 4.43 12.54 -3.92
N GLU A 22 3.15 12.34 -4.25
CA GLU A 22 2.10 12.00 -3.30
C GLU A 22 2.30 10.59 -2.72
N VAL A 23 2.86 9.66 -3.50
CA VAL A 23 3.18 8.30 -3.03
C VAL A 23 4.19 8.33 -1.87
N TYR A 24 5.20 9.18 -1.95
CA TYR A 24 6.16 9.33 -0.84
C TYR A 24 5.50 9.89 0.41
N GLU A 25 4.67 10.92 0.27
CA GLU A 25 3.91 11.47 1.40
C GLU A 25 2.91 10.47 1.99
N TRP A 26 2.28 9.64 1.17
CA TRP A 26 1.37 8.59 1.64
C TRP A 26 2.12 7.50 2.40
N LEU A 27 3.31 7.11 1.94
CA LEU A 27 4.13 6.11 2.63
C LEU A 27 4.63 6.60 3.99
N ASP A 28 5.07 7.86 4.08
CA ASP A 28 5.51 8.45 5.35
C ASP A 28 4.33 8.66 6.30
N ASN A 29 3.18 9.13 5.80
CA ASN A 29 1.95 9.24 6.60
C ASN A 29 1.46 7.87 7.07
N ALA A 30 1.50 6.84 6.23
CA ALA A 30 1.08 5.49 6.61
C ALA A 30 1.94 4.93 7.75
N GLU A 31 3.25 5.20 7.73
CA GLU A 31 4.16 4.77 8.77
C GLU A 31 3.84 5.43 10.13
N GLU A 32 3.62 6.75 10.15
CA GLU A 32 3.14 7.44 11.36
C GLU A 32 1.82 6.85 11.88
N LYS A 33 0.88 6.53 10.98
CA LYS A 33 -0.41 5.94 11.35
C LYS A 33 -0.26 4.52 11.90
N PHE A 34 0.60 3.69 11.32
CA PHE A 34 0.88 2.35 11.87
C PHE A 34 1.50 2.44 13.26
N GLN A 35 2.39 3.39 13.50
CA GLN A 35 2.95 3.62 14.83
C GLN A 35 1.89 4.08 15.84
N GLN A 36 0.97 4.97 15.42
CA GLN A 36 -0.15 5.40 16.28
C GLN A 36 -1.07 4.23 16.64
N ILE A 37 -1.38 3.35 15.69
CA ILE A 37 -2.20 2.15 15.91
C ILE A 37 -1.47 1.17 16.83
N ALA A 38 -0.18 0.92 16.59
CA ALA A 38 0.65 0.05 17.44
C ALA A 38 0.63 0.53 18.89
N ASN A 39 0.82 1.84 19.12
CA ASN A 39 0.78 2.43 20.46
C ASN A 39 -0.61 2.33 21.11
N ALA A 40 -1.69 2.41 20.33
CA ALA A 40 -3.06 2.37 20.84
C ALA A 40 -3.57 0.94 21.12
N THR A 41 -3.06 -0.05 20.39
CA THR A 41 -3.52 -1.45 20.44
C THR A 41 -2.55 -2.38 21.15
N ASP A 42 -1.35 -1.89 21.50
CA ASP A 42 -0.21 -2.65 22.00
C ASP A 42 0.20 -3.80 21.06
N TRP A 43 -0.16 -3.68 19.77
CA TRP A 43 0.21 -4.65 18.75
C TRP A 43 1.57 -4.33 18.13
N PRO A 44 2.35 -5.36 17.75
CA PRO A 44 3.58 -5.16 17.01
C PRO A 44 3.30 -4.45 15.68
N ILE A 45 4.02 -3.36 15.40
CA ILE A 45 3.88 -2.60 14.15
C ILE A 45 4.06 -3.49 12.89
N ARG A 46 4.85 -4.55 13.02
CA ARG A 46 5.05 -5.55 11.96
C ARG A 46 3.74 -6.26 11.60
N GLU A 47 2.97 -6.70 12.58
CA GLU A 47 1.70 -7.40 12.35
C GLU A 47 0.64 -6.48 11.74
N ILE A 48 0.63 -5.21 12.16
CA ILE A 48 -0.24 -4.19 11.57
C ILE A 48 0.12 -3.97 10.10
N ARG A 49 1.42 -3.86 9.78
CA ARG A 49 1.87 -3.72 8.38
C ARG A 49 1.50 -4.95 7.54
N ASP A 50 1.68 -6.16 8.07
CA ASP A 50 1.36 -7.40 7.36
C ASP A 50 -0.16 -7.50 7.09
N PHE A 51 -0.99 -7.10 8.05
CA PHE A 51 -2.44 -7.03 7.90
C PHE A 51 -2.86 -6.04 6.81
N TYR A 52 -2.31 -4.82 6.82
CA TYR A 52 -2.60 -3.81 5.79
C TYR A 52 -2.06 -4.21 4.41
N ARG A 53 -0.92 -4.91 4.34
CA ARG A 53 -0.39 -5.48 3.10
C ARG A 53 -1.36 -6.53 2.52
N SER A 54 -1.92 -7.40 3.36
CA SER A 54 -2.93 -8.39 2.95
C SER A 54 -4.17 -7.71 2.35
N ILE A 55 -4.71 -6.71 3.05
CA ILE A 55 -5.88 -5.95 2.57
C ILE A 55 -5.56 -5.19 1.27
N GLY A 56 -4.42 -4.51 1.21
CA GLY A 56 -4.00 -3.77 0.02
C GLY A 56 -3.81 -4.68 -1.19
N SER A 57 -3.25 -5.88 -0.99
CA SER A 57 -3.11 -6.87 -2.06
C SER A 57 -4.47 -7.39 -2.54
N GLU A 58 -5.42 -7.65 -1.64
CA GLU A 58 -6.77 -8.07 -2.01
C GLU A 58 -7.52 -6.99 -2.80
N ILE A 59 -7.39 -5.73 -2.39
CA ILE A 59 -7.99 -4.59 -3.10
C ILE A 59 -7.34 -4.41 -4.49
N GLY A 60 -6.01 -4.49 -4.57
CA GLY A 60 -5.27 -4.38 -5.83
C GLY A 60 -5.58 -5.50 -6.83
N LEU A 61 -5.78 -6.73 -6.34
CA LEU A 61 -6.26 -7.85 -7.16
C LEU A 61 -7.66 -7.58 -7.72
N LYS A 62 -8.59 -7.12 -6.87
CA LYS A 62 -9.95 -6.79 -7.32
C LYS A 62 -10.01 -5.63 -8.32
N GLN A 63 -9.15 -4.62 -8.20
CA GLN A 63 -9.09 -3.53 -9.18
C GLN A 63 -8.53 -3.97 -10.54
N ARG A 64 -7.58 -4.91 -10.57
CA ARG A 64 -7.11 -5.51 -11.83
C ARG A 64 -8.20 -6.31 -12.53
N ASP A 65 -8.95 -7.12 -11.78
CA ASP A 65 -10.04 -7.91 -12.35
C ASP A 65 -11.11 -7.00 -12.99
N ILE A 66 -11.49 -5.91 -12.32
CA ILE A 66 -12.44 -4.92 -12.85
C ILE A 66 -11.91 -4.25 -14.12
N CYS A 67 -10.62 -3.88 -14.15
CA CYS A 67 -10.03 -3.18 -15.30
C CYS A 67 -9.84 -4.10 -16.52
N ILE A 68 -9.63 -5.40 -16.31
CA ILE A 68 -9.61 -6.41 -17.40
C ILE A 68 -11.02 -6.61 -17.96
N ASP A 69 -12.04 -6.71 -17.10
CA ASP A 69 -13.43 -6.87 -17.51
C ASP A 69 -13.97 -5.67 -18.31
N GLU A 70 -13.51 -4.45 -18.02
CA GLU A 70 -13.89 -3.24 -18.78
C GLU A 70 -13.18 -3.11 -20.14
N LEU A 71 -12.07 -3.82 -20.37
CA LEU A 71 -11.35 -3.83 -21.64
C LEU A 71 -11.84 -4.94 -22.60
N GLU A 72 -12.56 -5.94 -22.10
CA GLU A 72 -13.13 -7.04 -22.89
C GLU A 72 -14.61 -6.83 -23.32
N GLN A 73 -15.24 -5.70 -22.93
CA GLN A 73 -16.60 -5.29 -23.34
C GLN A 73 -16.59 -4.23 -24.45
#